data_AF-A0A426CNV3-F1
#
_entry.id   AF-A0A426CNV3-F1
#
_cell.length_a   1.000
_cell.length_b   1.000
_cell.length_c   1.000
_cell.angle_alpha   90.00
_cell.angle_beta   90.00
_cell.angle_gamma   90.00
#
_symmetry.space_group_name_H-M   'P 1'
#
loop_
_entity.id
_entity.type
_entity.pdbx_description
1 polymer ?
#
loop_
_entity_poly.entity_id
_entity_poly.type
_entity_poly.pdbx_seq_one_letter_code
_entity_poly.pdbx_strand_id
1 'polypeptide(L)'
;MISSAVLHAQTRDVFRNAAVTVLDSTYEPVPFDDVPKFFGELADMLSKVCGDTWQDYFDCDNFALAAVFLAAWKHRLARASKTGAGEGCPIGVLCFLTDPANRASGHAVNVAFTDRGMFVFEPQRREFFSLSQAQKDSAWLVYYT
;
A
#
# COMPACT_ATOMS: atom_id res chain seq x y z
N MET A 1 -1.59 4.04 -17.13
CA MET A 1 -2.05 2.75 -16.56
C MET A 1 -0.90 1.76 -16.59
N ILE A 2 -0.79 0.93 -15.56
CA ILE A 2 0.18 -0.16 -15.44
C ILE A 2 -0.58 -1.50 -15.46
N SER A 3 -0.06 -2.51 -16.16
CA SER A 3 -0.69 -3.83 -16.17
C SER A 3 -0.31 -4.63 -14.91
N SER A 4 -1.14 -5.61 -14.56
CA SER A 4 -0.86 -6.51 -13.43
C SER A 4 0.50 -7.21 -13.54
N ALA A 5 0.89 -7.64 -14.75
CA ALA A 5 2.18 -8.27 -15.00
C ALA A 5 3.36 -7.31 -14.75
N VAL A 6 3.25 -6.04 -15.15
CA VAL A 6 4.30 -5.04 -14.93
C VAL A 6 4.37 -4.67 -13.45
N LEU A 7 3.23 -4.45 -12.79
CA LEU A 7 3.17 -4.17 -11.35
C LEU A 7 3.79 -5.33 -10.56
N HIS A 8 3.38 -6.56 -10.85
CA HIS A 8 3.95 -7.75 -10.22
C HIS A 8 5.47 -7.84 -10.41
N ALA A 9 5.97 -7.68 -11.63
CA ALA A 9 7.41 -7.75 -11.92
C ALA A 9 8.20 -6.68 -11.14
N GLN A 10 7.74 -5.43 -11.18
CA GLN A 10 8.42 -4.32 -10.50
C GLN A 10 8.37 -4.49 -8.97
N THR A 11 7.25 -4.93 -8.40
CA THR A 11 7.15 -5.25 -6.97
C THR A 11 8.12 -6.35 -6.58
N ARG A 12 8.24 -7.41 -7.39
CA ARG A 12 9.20 -8.51 -7.17
C ARG A 12 10.65 -8.05 -7.25
N ASP A 13 10.98 -7.09 -8.11
CA ASP A 13 12.35 -6.56 -8.22
C ASP A 13 12.81 -5.86 -6.92
N VAL A 14 11.87 -5.23 -6.20
CA VAL A 14 12.09 -4.55 -4.92
C VAL A 14 11.99 -5.51 -3.73
N PHE A 15 10.98 -6.38 -3.72
CA PHE A 15 10.67 -7.32 -2.63
C PHE A 15 10.87 -8.77 -3.10
N ARG A 16 12.12 -9.14 -3.35
CA ARG A 16 12.51 -10.38 -4.05
C ARG A 16 12.05 -11.67 -3.37
N ASN A 17 11.85 -11.64 -2.06
CA ASN A 17 11.45 -12.80 -1.27
C ASN A 17 9.94 -12.83 -0.98
N ALA A 18 9.21 -11.77 -1.30
CA ALA A 18 7.78 -11.70 -1.05
C ALA A 18 6.98 -12.51 -2.08
N ALA A 19 5.93 -13.18 -1.62
CA ALA A 19 4.83 -13.61 -2.49
C ALA A 19 4.05 -12.37 -2.93
N VAL A 20 3.95 -12.14 -4.23
CA VAL A 20 3.27 -10.97 -4.80
C VAL A 20 1.99 -11.40 -5.49
N THR A 21 0.87 -10.84 -5.04
CA THR A 21 -0.45 -11.08 -5.62
C THR A 21 -1.03 -9.77 -6.11
N VAL A 22 -1.52 -9.78 -7.35
CA VAL A 22 -2.16 -8.64 -8.03
C VAL A 22 -3.48 -9.13 -8.60
N LEU A 23 -4.61 -8.55 -8.18
CA LEU A 23 -5.94 -9.08 -8.52
C LEU A 23 -6.56 -8.44 -9.77
N ASP A 24 -6.51 -7.12 -9.91
CA ASP A 24 -7.04 -6.42 -11.08
C ASP A 24 -6.11 -6.55 -12.29
N SER A 25 -6.64 -6.39 -13.51
CA SER A 25 -5.83 -6.50 -14.73
C SER A 25 -4.99 -5.25 -15.00
N THR A 26 -5.49 -4.08 -14.58
CA THR A 26 -4.82 -2.79 -14.77
C THR A 26 -5.00 -1.88 -13.57
N TYR A 27 -3.96 -1.12 -13.28
CA TYR A 27 -3.95 -0.14 -12.20
C TYR A 27 -3.63 1.25 -12.74
N GLU A 28 -4.17 2.25 -12.07
CA GLU A 28 -3.84 3.65 -12.31
C GLU A 28 -2.85 4.13 -11.27
N PRO A 29 -1.56 4.31 -11.61
CA PRO A 29 -0.57 4.84 -10.68
C PRO A 29 -1.05 6.16 -10.09
N VAL A 30 -0.82 6.34 -8.80
CA VAL A 30 -1.04 7.65 -8.15
C VAL A 30 -0.01 8.62 -8.75
N PRO A 31 -0.42 9.73 -9.39
CA PRO A 31 0.55 10.73 -9.87
C PRO A 31 1.39 11.21 -8.70
N PHE A 32 2.71 11.20 -8.83
CA PHE A 32 3.59 11.50 -7.70
C PHE A 32 3.32 12.89 -7.10
N ASP A 33 3.03 13.88 -7.95
CA ASP A 33 2.72 15.23 -7.50
C ASP A 33 1.38 15.31 -6.73
N ASP A 34 0.49 14.34 -6.94
CA ASP A 34 -0.79 14.20 -6.23
C ASP A 34 -0.68 13.32 -4.97
N VAL A 35 0.46 12.68 -4.71
CA VAL A 35 0.67 11.82 -3.52
C VAL A 35 0.30 12.53 -2.23
N PRO A 36 0.73 13.78 -1.93
CA PRO A 36 0.36 14.46 -0.69
C PRO A 36 -1.16 14.63 -0.54
N LYS A 37 -1.86 14.95 -1.63
CA LYS A 37 -3.31 15.11 -1.63
C LYS A 37 -4.02 13.77 -1.45
N PHE A 38 -3.65 12.77 -2.27
CA PHE A 38 -4.25 11.44 -2.22
C PHE A 38 -4.10 10.82 -0.83
N PHE A 39 -2.88 10.83 -0.29
CA PHE A 39 -2.58 10.23 1.01
C PHE A 39 -3.03 11.08 2.18
N GLY A 40 -3.10 12.41 2.05
CA GLY A 40 -3.74 13.28 3.04
C GLY A 40 -5.23 12.97 3.18
N GLU A 41 -5.95 12.87 2.06
CA GLU A 41 -7.37 12.47 2.09
C GLU A 41 -7.56 11.03 2.59
N LEU A 42 -6.65 10.10 2.25
CA LEU A 42 -6.68 8.74 2.78
C LEU A 42 -6.43 8.71 4.30
N ALA A 43 -5.48 9.51 4.79
CA ALA A 43 -5.20 9.66 6.21
C ALA A 43 -6.41 10.20 6.98
N ASP A 44 -7.13 11.19 6.42
CA ASP A 44 -8.38 11.69 6.99
C ASP A 44 -9.47 10.62 7.06
N MET A 45 -9.58 9.79 6.02
CA MET A 45 -10.52 8.67 5.98
C MET A 45 -10.15 7.60 7.02
N LEU A 46 -8.87 7.25 7.14
CA LEU A 46 -8.36 6.31 8.14
C LEU A 46 -8.63 6.82 9.56
N SER A 47 -8.39 8.10 9.84
CA SER A 47 -8.68 8.70 11.15
C SER A 47 -10.16 8.56 11.52
N LYS A 48 -11.08 8.74 10.56
CA LYS A 48 -12.52 8.60 10.79
C LYS A 48 -12.97 7.16 11.03
N VAL A 49 -12.32 6.18 10.39
CA VAL A 49 -12.73 4.76 10.43
C VAL A 49 -12.04 4.01 11.56
N CYS A 50 -10.74 4.22 11.73
CA CYS A 50 -9.90 3.48 12.65
C CYS A 50 -9.63 4.24 13.95
N GLY A 51 -9.83 5.56 13.97
CA GLY A 51 -9.40 6.42 15.08
C GLY A 51 -7.88 6.55 15.15
N ASP A 52 -7.39 6.97 16.32
CA ASP A 52 -5.97 7.20 16.59
C ASP A 52 -5.36 6.14 17.53
N THR A 53 -6.14 5.18 18.01
CA THR A 53 -5.72 4.28 19.10
C THR A 53 -5.44 2.88 18.57
N TRP A 54 -4.19 2.43 18.69
CA TRP A 54 -3.80 1.03 18.54
C TRP A 54 -4.51 0.16 19.59
N GLN A 55 -5.02 -1.00 19.20
CA GLN A 55 -5.67 -1.95 20.11
C GLN A 55 -5.11 -3.35 19.83
N ASP A 56 -4.99 -4.20 20.86
CA ASP A 56 -4.38 -5.53 20.74
C ASP A 56 -5.02 -6.44 19.67
N TYR A 57 -6.27 -6.16 19.28
CA TYR A 57 -7.03 -6.89 18.26
C TYR A 57 -7.29 -6.06 16.99
N PHE A 58 -6.79 -4.82 16.95
CA PHE A 58 -6.85 -3.90 15.81
C PHE A 58 -5.45 -3.31 15.60
N ASP A 59 -4.58 -4.09 14.97
CA ASP A 59 -3.16 -3.77 14.83
C ASP A 59 -2.76 -3.38 13.39
N CYS A 60 -1.47 -3.41 13.10
CA CYS A 60 -0.88 -3.03 11.83
C CYS A 60 -1.57 -3.63 10.59
N ASP A 61 -2.03 -4.88 10.65
CA ASP A 61 -2.65 -5.54 9.51
C ASP A 61 -4.05 -4.96 9.19
N ASN A 62 -4.82 -4.63 10.23
CA ASN A 62 -6.13 -4.02 10.10
C ASN A 62 -6.04 -2.60 9.53
N PHE A 63 -5.06 -1.81 9.97
CA PHE A 63 -4.80 -0.48 9.39
C PHE A 63 -4.39 -0.59 7.92
N ALA A 64 -3.50 -1.53 7.58
CA ALA A 64 -3.06 -1.73 6.20
C ALA A 64 -4.21 -2.17 5.28
N LEU A 65 -5.06 -3.09 5.74
CA LEU A 65 -6.25 -3.53 5.01
C LEU A 65 -7.30 -2.41 4.86
N ALA A 66 -7.54 -1.63 5.91
CA ALA A 66 -8.44 -0.47 5.86
C ALA A 66 -7.95 0.55 4.82
N ALA A 67 -6.65 0.82 4.75
CA ALA A 67 -6.07 1.73 3.78
C ALA A 67 -6.29 1.26 2.34
N VAL A 68 -6.11 -0.05 2.06
CA VAL A 68 -6.40 -0.64 0.75
C VAL A 68 -7.88 -0.49 0.38
N PHE A 69 -8.79 -0.82 1.29
CA PHE A 69 -10.24 -0.66 1.05
C PHE A 69 -10.63 0.79 0.74
N LEU A 70 -10.13 1.75 1.53
CA LEU A 70 -10.44 3.16 1.35
C LEU A 70 -9.82 3.71 0.06
N ALA A 71 -8.63 3.26 -0.33
CA ALA A 71 -8.01 3.60 -1.60
C ALA A 71 -8.84 3.07 -2.80
N ALA A 72 -9.28 1.81 -2.75
CA ALA A 72 -10.17 1.25 -3.76
C ALA A 72 -11.50 2.00 -3.83
N TRP A 73 -12.05 2.43 -2.69
CA TRP A 73 -13.26 3.26 -2.65
C TRP A 73 -13.05 4.63 -3.33
N LYS A 74 -11.95 5.33 -3.04
CA LYS A 74 -11.60 6.59 -3.71
C LYS A 74 -11.49 6.41 -5.22
N HIS A 75 -10.84 5.33 -5.66
CA HIS A 75 -10.72 4.99 -7.08
C HIS A 75 -12.07 4.73 -7.74
N ARG A 76 -12.95 3.97 -7.08
CA ARG A 76 -14.33 3.75 -7.53
C ARG A 76 -15.09 5.06 -7.71
N LEU A 77 -14.91 6.03 -6.82
CA LEU A 77 -15.50 7.37 -6.96
C LEU A 77 -14.92 8.14 -8.15
N ALA A 78 -13.59 8.12 -8.34
CA ALA A 78 -12.93 8.76 -9.48
C ALA A 78 -13.38 8.18 -10.84
N ARG A 79 -13.59 6.86 -10.91
CA ARG A 79 -14.16 6.21 -12.10
C ARG A 79 -15.60 6.66 -12.35
N ALA A 80 -16.42 6.75 -11.30
CA ALA A 80 -17.81 7.22 -11.41
C ALA A 80 -17.89 8.67 -11.91
N SER A 81 -16.93 9.53 -11.54
CA SER A 81 -16.81 10.91 -12.02
C SER A 81 -16.07 11.05 -13.36
N LYS A 82 -15.65 9.96 -14.00
CA LYS A 82 -14.87 9.93 -15.26
C LYS A 82 -13.52 10.65 -15.17
N THR A 83 -12.92 10.70 -13.98
CA THR A 83 -11.59 11.28 -13.73
C THR A 83 -10.51 10.23 -13.51
N GLY A 84 -10.86 8.94 -13.44
CA GLY A 84 -9.94 7.80 -13.39
C GLY A 84 -10.27 6.75 -14.46
N ALA A 85 -9.26 6.00 -14.88
CA ALA A 85 -9.30 5.06 -16.00
C ALA A 85 -8.88 3.61 -15.68
N GLY A 86 -8.13 3.37 -14.60
CA GLY A 86 -7.68 2.00 -14.23
C GLY A 86 -8.78 1.12 -13.63
N GLU A 87 -8.57 -0.20 -13.56
CA GLU A 87 -9.47 -1.09 -12.81
C GLU A 87 -9.30 -0.91 -11.30
N GLY A 88 -8.04 -0.93 -10.84
CA GLY A 88 -7.65 -0.77 -9.45
C GLY A 88 -6.78 0.45 -9.15
N CYS A 89 -6.55 0.69 -7.86
CA CYS A 89 -5.60 1.66 -7.33
C CYS A 89 -4.40 0.90 -6.75
N PRO A 90 -3.15 1.19 -7.16
CA PRO A 90 -2.01 0.33 -6.83
C PRO A 90 -1.47 0.65 -5.43
N ILE A 91 -2.33 0.48 -4.43
CA ILE A 91 -2.00 0.49 -3.02
C ILE A 91 -2.22 -0.92 -2.52
N GLY A 92 -1.14 -1.58 -2.12
CA GLY A 92 -1.16 -2.93 -1.59
C GLY A 92 -0.82 -2.99 -0.11
N VAL A 93 -1.03 -4.14 0.50
CA VAL A 93 -0.47 -4.51 1.81
C VAL A 93 0.94 -5.06 1.60
N LEU A 94 1.90 -4.62 2.40
CA LEU A 94 3.26 -5.15 2.48
C LEU A 94 3.49 -5.68 3.89
N CYS A 95 3.87 -6.94 4.02
CA CYS A 95 4.26 -7.53 5.30
C CYS A 95 5.75 -7.88 5.32
N PHE A 96 6.45 -7.42 6.36
CA PHE A 96 7.91 -7.52 6.51
C PHE A 96 8.32 -7.52 7.99
N LEU A 97 9.60 -7.81 8.28
CA LEU A 97 10.15 -7.71 9.63
C LEU A 97 10.75 -6.31 9.85
N THR A 98 10.32 -5.60 10.89
CA THR A 98 10.92 -4.31 11.28
C THR A 98 12.36 -4.46 11.76
N ASP A 99 12.65 -5.53 12.49
CA ASP A 99 13.98 -6.04 12.81
C ASP A 99 14.20 -7.40 12.13
N PRO A 100 15.00 -7.47 11.04
CA PRO A 100 15.25 -8.72 10.31
C PRO A 100 15.85 -9.86 11.15
N ALA A 101 16.45 -9.56 12.31
CA ALA A 101 16.98 -10.58 13.22
C ALA A 101 15.91 -11.18 14.15
N ASN A 102 14.75 -10.52 14.29
CA ASN A 102 13.69 -10.91 15.21
C ASN A 102 12.41 -11.33 14.47
N ARG A 103 12.12 -12.63 14.43
CA ARG A 103 10.91 -13.15 13.75
C ARG A 103 9.60 -12.68 14.38
N ALA A 104 9.61 -12.19 15.62
CA ALA A 104 8.43 -11.64 16.28
C ALA A 104 8.15 -10.18 15.89
N SER A 105 9.03 -9.52 15.13
CA SER A 105 8.87 -8.11 14.75
C SER A 105 8.11 -7.93 13.42
N GLY A 106 7.13 -8.79 13.16
CA GLY A 106 6.30 -8.69 11.97
C GLY A 106 5.51 -7.39 11.95
N HIS A 107 5.40 -6.75 10.80
CA HIS A 107 4.66 -5.52 10.61
C HIS A 107 4.00 -5.47 9.24
N ALA A 108 2.83 -4.87 9.18
CA ALA A 108 2.07 -4.66 7.97
C ALA A 108 1.89 -3.16 7.70
N VAL A 109 2.20 -2.75 6.48
CA VAL A 109 2.10 -1.36 6.00
C VAL A 109 1.55 -1.36 4.58
N ASN A 110 1.42 -0.19 3.98
CA ASN A 110 1.01 -0.08 2.59
C ASN A 110 2.19 0.19 1.66
N VAL A 111 2.15 -0.41 0.47
CA VAL A 111 3.02 -0.05 -0.65
C VAL A 111 2.19 0.62 -1.74
N ALA A 112 2.61 1.79 -2.18
CA ALA A 112 1.94 2.59 -3.19
C ALA A 112 2.79 2.66 -4.45
N PHE A 113 2.20 2.32 -5.60
CA PHE A 113 2.84 2.51 -6.89
C PHE A 113 2.45 3.87 -7.48
N THR A 114 3.45 4.69 -7.77
CA THR A 114 3.30 6.00 -8.43
C THR A 114 3.91 5.97 -9.81
N ASP A 115 3.69 7.02 -10.60
CA ASP A 115 4.41 7.23 -11.86
C ASP A 115 5.93 7.44 -11.69
N ARG A 116 6.44 7.58 -10.45
CA ARG A 116 7.88 7.67 -10.12
C ARG A 116 8.41 6.46 -9.34
N GLY A 117 7.62 5.40 -9.20
CA GLY A 117 8.02 4.16 -8.53
C GLY A 117 7.25 3.89 -7.24
N MET A 118 7.81 2.98 -6.42
CA MET A 118 7.15 2.48 -5.22
C MET A 118 7.54 3.24 -3.95
N PHE A 119 6.54 3.54 -3.14
CA PHE A 119 6.66 4.21 -1.86
C PHE A 119 6.01 3.38 -0.77
N VAL A 120 6.58 3.39 0.43
CA VAL A 120 6.01 2.71 1.59
C VAL A 120 5.32 3.76 2.46
N PHE A 121 4.05 3.49 2.79
CA PHE A 121 3.20 4.34 3.60
C PHE A 121 2.83 3.62 4.89
N GLU A 122 3.08 4.26 6.02
CA GLU A 122 2.64 3.80 7.33
C GLU A 122 1.23 4.35 7.61
N PRO A 123 0.17 3.51 7.57
CA PRO A 123 -1.20 3.98 7.74
C PRO A 123 -1.51 4.48 9.16
N GLN A 124 -0.78 4.03 10.19
CA GLN A 124 -1.00 4.47 11.56
C GLN A 124 -0.45 5.89 11.81
N ARG A 125 0.79 6.13 11.37
CA ARG A 125 1.51 7.40 11.52
C ARG A 125 1.25 8.39 10.37
N ARG A 126 0.64 7.91 9.28
CA ARG A 126 0.26 8.69 8.09
C ARG A 126 1.47 9.31 7.39
N GLU A 127 2.56 8.55 7.35
CA GLU A 127 3.84 9.04 6.82
C GLU A 127 4.46 8.07 5.82
N PHE A 128 5.26 8.64 4.93
CA PHE A 128 6.10 7.86 4.03
C PHE A 128 7.44 7.60 4.67
N PHE A 129 7.98 6.40 4.46
CA PHE A 129 9.30 6.05 4.93
C PHE A 129 9.99 5.12 3.94
N SER A 130 11.31 4.96 4.10
CA SER A 130 12.11 4.05 3.30
C SER A 130 12.50 2.83 4.13
N LEU A 131 12.41 1.66 3.50
CA LEU A 131 12.92 0.42 4.07
C LEU A 131 14.40 0.25 3.74
N SER A 132 15.16 -0.25 4.71
CA SER A 132 16.52 -0.76 4.46
C SER A 132 16.48 -2.00 3.56
N GLN A 133 17.62 -2.36 2.95
CA GLN A 133 17.66 -3.55 2.10
C GLN A 133 17.31 -4.83 2.88
N ALA A 134 17.78 -4.96 4.12
CA ALA A 134 17.48 -6.11 4.97
C ALA A 134 15.98 -6.22 5.31
N GLN A 135 15.27 -5.08 5.46
CA GLN A 135 13.82 -5.06 5.64
C GLN A 135 13.07 -5.41 4.35
N LYS A 136 13.56 -4.99 3.18
CA LYS A 136 12.99 -5.39 1.88
C LYS A 136 13.17 -6.88 1.64
N ASP A 137 14.34 -7.42 1.99
CA ASP A 137 14.67 -8.84 1.85
C ASP A 137 13.90 -9.71 2.86
N SER A 138 13.44 -9.14 3.99
CA SER A 138 12.60 -9.84 4.96
C SER A 138 11.11 -9.86 4.59
N ALA A 139 10.69 -9.13 3.56
CA ALA A 139 9.30 -9.09 3.13
C ALA A 139 8.84 -10.47 2.64
N TRP A 140 7.65 -10.91 3.09
CA TRP A 140 7.08 -12.21 2.71
C TRP A 140 5.77 -12.10 1.94
N LEU A 141 5.09 -10.95 1.99
CA LEU A 141 3.82 -10.74 1.31
C LEU A 141 3.74 -9.32 0.72
N VAL A 142 3.31 -9.24 -0.53
CA VAL A 142 2.73 -8.03 -1.11
C VAL A 142 1.40 -8.39 -1.79
N TYR A 143 0.34 -7.67 -1.45
CA TYR A 143 -1.02 -7.95 -1.94
C TYR A 143 -1.70 -6.68 -2.42
N TYR A 144 -2.01 -6.60 -3.72
CA TYR A 144 -2.81 -5.54 -4.31
C TYR A 144 -4.22 -6.06 -4.62
N THR A 145 -5.24 -5.32 -4.19
CA THR A 145 -6.63 -5.52 -4.64
C THR A 145 -6.84 -4.76 -5.92
#